data_AF-A0A7G2IVH3-F1
#
_entry.id   AF-A0A7G2IVH3-F1
#
_cell.length_a   1.000
_cell.length_b   1.000
_cell.length_c   1.000
_cell.angle_alpha   90.00
_cell.angle_beta   90.00
_cell.angle_gamma   90.00
#
_symmetry.space_group_name_H-M   'P 1'
#
loop_
_entity.id
_entity.type
_entity.pdbx_description
1 polymer ?
#
loop_
_entity_poly.entity_id
_entity_poly.type
_entity_poly.pdbx_seq_one_letter_code
_entity_poly.pdbx_strand_id
1 'polypeptide(L)'
;MFSLRPEHIRLNDAGGEVQARGVIQAVQYQGAATRFELKLAGGEKLLVSQANLTGEMLPSTLSPGQQVMASWSRDVMVPLVEER
;
A
#
# COMPACT_ATOMS: atom_id res chain seq x y z
N MET A 1 2.86 15.15 10.82
CA MET A 1 2.03 14.09 10.19
C MET A 1 2.31 14.11 8.69
N PHE A 2 2.13 12.99 7.97
CA PHE A 2 2.46 12.91 6.54
C PHE A 2 1.30 12.33 5.73
N SER A 3 1.25 12.65 4.45
CA SER A 3 0.39 12.03 3.46
C SER A 3 1.22 11.26 2.43
N LEU A 4 0.65 10.18 1.91
CA LEU A 4 1.24 9.28 0.93
C LEU A 4 0.19 8.98 -0.13
N ARG A 5 0.58 9.00 -1.41
CA ARG A 5 -0.32 8.55 -2.46
C ARG A 5 -0.32 7.01 -2.52
N PRO A 6 -1.49 6.36 -2.62
CA PRO A 6 -1.59 4.90 -2.61
C PRO A 6 -0.76 4.17 -3.67
N GLU A 7 -0.54 4.79 -4.84
CA GLU A 7 0.21 4.23 -5.97
C GLU A 7 1.73 4.16 -5.74
N HIS A 8 2.26 4.90 -4.75
CA HIS A 8 3.67 4.86 -4.38
C HIS A 8 4.00 3.81 -3.32
N ILE A 9 2.99 3.05 -2.85
CA ILE A 9 3.16 2.01 -1.84
C ILE A 9 3.25 0.66 -2.54
N ARG A 10 4.24 -0.14 -2.18
CA ARG A 10 4.41 -1.52 -2.65
C ARG A 10 4.08 -2.51 -1.54
N LEU A 11 3.63 -3.71 -1.91
CA LEU A 11 3.34 -4.79 -0.98
C LEU A 11 4.35 -5.92 -1.19
N ASN A 12 4.91 -6.41 -0.08
CA ASN A 12 5.90 -7.49 -0.04
C ASN A 12 7.16 -7.23 -0.89
N ASP A 13 7.47 -5.95 -1.11
CA ASP A 13 8.70 -5.50 -1.74
C ASP A 13 9.64 -4.94 -0.65
N ALA A 14 10.82 -5.53 -0.53
CA ALA A 14 11.83 -5.13 0.45
C ALA A 14 12.61 -3.87 0.05
N GLY A 15 12.40 -3.32 -1.17
CA GLY A 15 13.14 -2.19 -1.71
C GLY A 15 12.78 -0.81 -1.13
N GLY A 16 11.67 -0.69 -0.38
CA GLY A 16 11.27 0.59 0.22
C GLY A 16 12.02 0.93 1.51
N GLU A 17 12.39 2.21 1.68
CA GLU A 17 13.11 2.75 2.83
C GLU A 17 12.27 2.77 4.11
N VAL A 18 10.97 3.01 3.97
CA VAL A 18 10.01 2.98 5.07
C VAL A 18 9.14 1.75 4.89
N GLN A 19 8.91 1.01 5.98
CA GLN A 19 8.17 -0.23 5.98
C GLN A 19 7.12 -0.25 7.10
N ALA A 20 5.96 -0.83 6.82
CA ALA A 20 4.88 -0.99 7.78
C ALA A 20 4.19 -2.35 7.59
N ARG A 21 4.05 -3.11 8.67
CA ARG A 21 3.26 -4.36 8.67
C ARG A 21 1.78 -4.05 8.69
N GLY A 22 1.01 -4.76 7.86
CA GLY A 22 -0.44 -4.65 7.82
C GLY A 22 -1.12 -5.97 7.51
N VAL A 23 -2.43 -6.02 7.76
CA VAL A 23 -3.32 -7.12 7.39
C VAL A 23 -4.29 -6.61 6.33
N ILE A 24 -4.39 -7.32 5.20
CA ILE A 24 -5.35 -6.99 4.15
C ILE A 24 -6.77 -7.13 4.71
N GLN A 25 -7.56 -6.07 4.61
CA GLN A 25 -8.97 -6.06 4.97
C GLN A 25 -9.85 -6.26 3.74
N ALA A 26 -9.46 -5.67 2.61
CA ALA A 26 -10.22 -5.76 1.37
C ALA A 26 -9.32 -5.68 0.14
N VAL A 27 -9.80 -6.30 -0.94
CA VAL A 27 -9.19 -6.29 -2.27
C VAL A 27 -10.26 -5.89 -3.26
N GLN A 28 -10.04 -4.82 -4.04
CA GLN A 28 -10.98 -4.36 -5.06
C GLN A 28 -10.30 -4.26 -6.42
N TYR A 29 -10.82 -5.00 -7.39
CA TYR A 29 -10.40 -4.89 -8.79
C TYR A 29 -11.12 -3.72 -9.47
N GLN A 30 -10.37 -2.82 -10.11
CA GLN A 30 -10.89 -1.62 -10.75
C GLN A 30 -10.40 -1.48 -12.20
N GLY A 31 -10.44 -2.58 -12.95
CA GLY A 31 -9.97 -2.61 -14.34
C GLY A 31 -8.44 -2.56 -14.40
N ALA A 32 -7.86 -1.38 -14.61
CA ALA A 32 -6.42 -1.21 -14.81
C ALA A 32 -5.59 -1.29 -13.51
N ALA A 33 -6.24 -1.28 -12.34
CA ALA A 33 -5.56 -1.37 -11.06
C ALA A 33 -6.34 -2.23 -10.06
N THR A 34 -5.61 -2.77 -9.09
CA THR A 34 -6.16 -3.42 -7.90
C THR A 34 -5.88 -2.54 -6.68
N ARG A 35 -6.92 -2.26 -5.89
CA ARG A 35 -6.81 -1.54 -4.62
C ARG A 35 -6.81 -2.53 -3.46
N PHE A 36 -5.96 -2.24 -2.49
CA PHE A 36 -5.87 -2.96 -1.24
C PHE A 36 -6.13 -1.99 -0.09
N GLU A 37 -6.98 -2.42 0.84
CA GLU A 37 -7.13 -1.78 2.13
C GLU A 37 -6.36 -2.60 3.17
N LEU A 38 -5.42 -1.97 3.87
CA LEU A 38 -4.69 -2.59 4.96
C LEU A 38 -5.11 -1.98 6.30
N LYS A 39 -5.18 -2.82 7.32
CA LYS A 39 -5.13 -2.41 8.71
C LYS A 39 -3.69 -2.55 9.20
N LEU A 40 -3.06 -1.44 9.56
CA LEU A 40 -1.72 -1.41 10.12
C LEU A 40 -1.71 -1.93 11.57
N ALA A 41 -0.53 -2.26 12.08
CA ALA A 41 -0.37 -2.72 13.46
C ALA A 41 -0.88 -1.72 14.51
N GLY A 42 -0.80 -0.41 14.24
CA GLY A 42 -1.36 0.65 15.09
C GLY A 42 -2.88 0.84 14.96
N GLY A 43 -3.52 0.09 14.06
CA GLY A 43 -4.96 0.15 13.80
C GLY A 43 -5.37 1.12 12.69
N GLU A 44 -4.43 1.93 12.17
CA GLU A 44 -4.68 2.85 11.07
C GLU A 44 -4.99 2.12 9.77
N LYS A 45 -5.76 2.77 8.92
CA LYS A 45 -6.04 2.31 7.57
C LYS A 45 -4.99 2.83 6.59
N LEU A 46 -4.40 1.95 5.79
CA LEU A 46 -3.52 2.30 4.67
C LEU A 46 -4.11 1.80 3.36
N LEU A 47 -4.22 2.69 2.37
CA LEU A 47 -4.69 2.34 1.03
C LEU A 47 -3.48 2.15 0.11
N VAL A 48 -3.50 1.08 -0.68
CA VAL A 48 -2.48 0.78 -1.69
C VAL A 48 -3.15 0.56 -3.03
N SER A 49 -2.55 1.08 -4.10
CA SER A 49 -3.07 0.94 -5.47
C SER A 49 -1.98 0.37 -6.37
N GLN A 50 -2.19 -0.82 -6.91
CA GLN A 50 -1.24 -1.46 -7.83
C GLN A 50 -1.82 -1.53 -9.23
N ALA A 51 -1.04 -1.12 -10.25
CA ALA A 51 -1.42 -1.30 -11.64
C ALA A 51 -1.44 -2.80 -11.99
N ASN A 52 -2.44 -3.22 -12.75
CA ASN A 52 -2.52 -4.58 -13.27
C ASN A 52 -1.69 -4.62 -14.57
N LEU A 53 -0.38 -4.82 -14.44
CA LEU A 53 0.51 -4.95 -15.60
C LEU A 53 0.29 -6.30 -16.28
N THR A 54 -0.06 -6.27 -17.57
CA THR A 54 -0.20 -7.48 -18.38
C THR A 54 1.18 -8.09 -18.63
N GLY A 55 1.41 -9.32 -18.16
CA GLY A 55 2.63 -10.09 -18.45
C GLY A 55 3.66 -10.14 -17.33
N GLU A 56 3.53 -9.33 -16.29
CA GLU A 56 4.21 -9.62 -15.01
C GLU A 56 3.41 -10.71 -14.29
N MET A 57 4.10 -11.59 -13.55
CA MET A 57 3.40 -12.51 -12.65
C MET A 57 2.55 -11.65 -11.73
N LEU A 58 1.22 -11.75 -11.87
CA LEU A 58 0.29 -11.14 -10.91
C LEU A 58 0.81 -11.52 -9.53
N PRO A 59 1.12 -10.55 -8.64
CA PRO A 59 1.58 -10.87 -7.31
C PRO A 59 0.61 -11.89 -6.73
N SER A 60 1.15 -13.02 -6.26
CA SER A 60 0.40 -14.14 -5.67
C SER A 60 -0.88 -13.63 -5.05
N THR A 61 -2.05 -14.09 -5.53
CA THR A 61 -3.35 -13.45 -5.27
C THR A 61 -3.51 -13.11 -3.80
N LEU A 62 -3.30 -11.83 -3.49
CA LEU A 62 -3.38 -11.31 -2.14
C LEU A 62 -4.84 -11.35 -1.69
N SER A 63 -5.08 -11.80 -0.46
CA SER A 63 -6.43 -12.07 0.05
C SER A 63 -6.69 -11.39 1.40
N PRO A 64 -7.94 -11.04 1.74
CA PRO A 64 -8.28 -10.56 3.08
C PRO A 64 -7.80 -11.51 4.19
N GLY A 65 -7.31 -10.96 5.30
CA GLY A 65 -6.69 -11.68 6.41
C GLY A 65 -5.20 -11.97 6.24
N GLN A 66 -4.64 -11.79 5.03
CA GLN A 66 -3.21 -12.01 4.80
C GLN A 66 -2.37 -10.89 5.41
N GLN A 67 -1.29 -11.26 6.09
CA GLN A 67 -0.24 -10.34 6.53
C GLN A 67 0.65 -9.95 5.36
N VAL A 68 0.94 -8.65 5.26
CA VAL A 68 1.81 -8.09 4.23
C VAL A 68 2.75 -7.04 4.83
N MET A 69 3.87 -6.82 4.16
CA MET A 69 4.73 -5.66 4.41
C MET A 69 4.43 -4.59 3.36
N ALA A 70 3.93 -3.44 3.78
CA ALA A 70 3.86 -2.26 2.92
C ALA A 70 5.20 -1.52 2.96
N SER A 71 5.66 -1.00 1.83
CA SER A 71 6.89 -0.24 1.75
C SER A 71 6.81 0.93 0.76
N TRP A 72 7.54 2.00 1.04
CA TRP A 72 7.64 3.20 0.19
C TRP A 72 8.97 3.93 0.44
N SER A 73 9.34 4.83 -0.47
CA SER A 73 10.51 5.71 -0.33
C SER A 73 10.19 6.95 0.52
N ARG A 74 11.15 7.53 1.26
CA ARG A 74 10.87 8.76 2.05
C ARG A 74 10.52 9.96 1.17
N ASP A 75 11.02 10.02 -0.05
CA ASP A 75 10.84 11.16 -0.96
C ASP A 75 9.38 11.36 -1.42
N VAL A 76 8.55 10.31 -1.37
CA VAL A 76 7.10 10.41 -1.67
C VAL A 76 6.26 10.85 -0.48
N MET A 77 6.84 10.99 0.72
CA MET A 77 6.14 11.46 1.91
C MET A 77 5.94 12.98 1.85
N VAL A 78 4.69 13.41 1.85
CA VAL A 78 4.35 14.84 1.87
C VAL A 78 4.04 15.26 3.31
N PRO A 79 4.80 16.21 3.90
CA PRO A 79 4.49 16.71 5.23
C PRO A 79 3.14 17.43 5.22
N LEU A 80 2.29 17.12 6.19
CA LEU A 80 1.10 17.91 6.45
C LEU A 80 1.54 19.17 7.19
N VAL A 81 1.33 20.33 6.57
CA VAL A 81 1.39 21.62 7.27
C VAL A 81 0.07 21.84 7.99
N GLU A 82 0.14 22.20 9.27
CA GLU A 82 -1.04 22.71 9.98
C GLU A 82 -1.36 24.09 9.38
N GLU A 83 -2.56 24.24 8.82
CA GLU A 83 -3.09 25.59 8.54
C GLU A 83 -3.30 26.29 9.89
N ARG A 84 -2.56 27.38 10.09
CA ARG A 84 -2.53 28.17 11.33
C ARG A 84 -3.68 29.17 11.38
#